data_AF-A0AAU4XN75-F1
#
_entry.id   AF-A0AAU4XN75-F1
#
_cell.length_a   1.000
_cell.length_b   1.000
_cell.length_c   1.000
_cell.angle_alpha   90.00
_cell.angle_beta   90.00
_cell.angle_gamma   90.00
#
_symmetry.space_group_name_H-M   'P 1'
#
loop_
_entity.id
_entity.type
_entity.pdbx_description
1 polymer ?
#
loop_
_entity_poly.entity_id
_entity_poly.type
_entity_poly.pdbx_seq_one_letter_code
_entity_poly.pdbx_strand_id
1 'polypeptide(L)'
;MRWLLEVTATAAPADPAVFEEQWQLLCFVARVYSVSRIWRAYVGVLDVRALRVLQCLYEAAQRFGTEVRVQAIAAPDTWKGPCFSDSEELADLVTARADHGRLLGQPPLLT
;
A
#
# COMPACT_ATOMS: atom_id res chain seq x y z
N MET A 1 15.73 13.94 -0.99
CA MET A 1 15.60 12.57 -1.54
C MET A 1 14.20 12.42 -2.12
N ARG A 2 13.99 11.57 -3.14
CA ARG A 2 12.65 11.34 -3.72
C ARG A 2 12.05 10.09 -3.10
N TRP A 3 10.81 10.17 -2.63
CA TRP A 3 10.16 9.05 -1.95
C TRP A 3 8.85 8.64 -2.59
N LEU A 4 8.50 7.37 -2.42
CA LEU A 4 7.24 6.76 -2.82
C LEU A 4 6.67 5.96 -1.65
N LEU A 5 5.35 5.81 -1.63
CA LEU A 5 4.67 4.78 -0.88
C LEU A 5 4.53 3.54 -1.77
N GLU A 6 5.17 2.45 -1.36
CA GLU A 6 4.89 1.13 -1.91
C GLU A 6 3.73 0.52 -1.10
N VAL A 7 2.67 0.16 -1.81
CA VAL A 7 1.54 -0.57 -1.23
C VAL A 7 1.52 -1.97 -1.82
N THR A 8 1.55 -2.98 -0.97
CA THR A 8 1.46 -4.39 -1.35
C THR A 8 0.20 -5.02 -0.76
N ALA A 9 -0.38 -5.95 -1.51
CA ALA A 9 -1.52 -6.74 -1.10
C ALA A 9 -1.26 -8.20 -1.44
N THR A 10 -1.56 -9.14 -0.54
CA THR A 10 -1.54 -10.57 -0.89
C THR A 10 -2.64 -10.89 -1.90
N ALA A 11 -2.36 -11.73 -2.90
CA ALA A 11 -3.44 -12.25 -3.72
C ALA A 11 -4.32 -13.18 -2.86
N ALA A 12 -5.61 -13.20 -3.15
CA ALA A 12 -6.56 -14.10 -2.51
C ALA A 12 -6.08 -15.57 -2.62
N PRO A 13 -6.52 -16.49 -1.74
CA PRO A 13 -6.10 -17.90 -1.76
C PRO A 13 -6.32 -18.59 -3.12
N ALA A 14 -5.83 -19.82 -3.28
CA ALA A 14 -5.82 -20.54 -4.57
C ALA A 14 -7.19 -20.85 -5.20
N ASP A 15 -8.30 -20.32 -4.66
CA ASP A 15 -9.62 -20.37 -5.28
C ASP A 15 -9.62 -19.48 -6.55
N PRO A 16 -9.78 -20.06 -7.75
CA PRO A 16 -9.74 -19.30 -9.00
C PRO A 16 -10.84 -18.24 -9.12
N ALA A 17 -12.02 -18.48 -8.54
CA ALA A 17 -13.13 -17.55 -8.64
C ALA A 17 -12.88 -16.31 -7.77
N VAL A 18 -12.40 -16.51 -6.54
CA VAL A 18 -12.06 -15.43 -5.62
C VAL A 18 -10.88 -14.61 -6.17
N PHE A 19 -9.89 -15.27 -6.79
CA PHE A 19 -8.79 -14.58 -7.44
C PHE A 19 -9.24 -13.70 -8.62
N GLU A 20 -10.16 -14.20 -9.45
CA GLU A 20 -10.69 -13.41 -10.57
C GLU A 20 -11.47 -12.18 -10.08
N GLU A 21 -12.30 -12.31 -9.04
CA GLU A 21 -12.99 -11.17 -8.44
C GLU A 21 -12.01 -10.13 -7.88
N GLN A 22 -10.96 -10.58 -7.18
CA GLN A 22 -9.91 -9.70 -6.69
C GLN A 22 -9.15 -9.03 -7.85
N TRP A 23 -8.92 -9.77 -8.95
CA TRP A 23 -8.28 -9.25 -10.14
C TRP A 23 -9.09 -8.11 -10.77
N GLN A 24 -10.40 -8.31 -10.96
CA GLN A 24 -11.28 -7.28 -11.53
C GLN A 24 -11.27 -5.99 -10.70
N LEU A 25 -11.13 -6.10 -9.38
CA LEU A 25 -11.04 -4.96 -8.48
C LEU A 25 -9.67 -4.25 -8.57
N LEU A 26 -8.56 -5.00 -8.62
CA LEU A 26 -7.22 -4.45 -8.42
C LEU A 26 -6.45 -4.17 -9.72
N CYS A 27 -6.81 -4.77 -10.86
CA CYS A 27 -6.02 -4.69 -12.09
C CYS A 27 -5.88 -3.26 -12.65
N PHE A 28 -6.78 -2.35 -12.29
CA PHE A 28 -6.72 -0.93 -12.69
C PHE A 28 -5.83 -0.07 -11.80
N VAL A 29 -5.48 -0.54 -10.60
CA VAL A 29 -4.79 0.26 -9.56
C VAL A 29 -3.47 -0.34 -9.12
N ALA A 30 -3.25 -1.63 -9.35
CA ALA A 30 -2.06 -2.35 -8.92
C ALA A 30 -1.61 -3.36 -9.97
N ARG A 31 -0.30 -3.59 -10.02
CA ARG A 31 0.30 -4.64 -10.83
C ARG A 31 0.37 -5.93 -10.01
N VAL A 32 -0.06 -7.04 -10.59
CA VAL A 32 0.17 -8.36 -10.00
C VAL A 32 1.58 -8.86 -10.30
N TYR A 33 2.16 -9.58 -9.36
CA TYR A 33 3.35 -10.40 -9.53
C TYR A 33 2.94 -11.84 -9.30
N SER A 34 2.71 -12.58 -10.38
CA SER A 34 2.12 -13.92 -10.35
C SER A 34 2.96 -14.92 -9.54
N VAL A 35 4.30 -14.82 -9.63
CA VAL A 35 5.23 -15.71 -8.92
C VAL A 35 5.13 -15.56 -7.41
N SER A 36 5.09 -14.31 -6.90
CA SER A 36 5.00 -14.01 -5.47
C SER A 36 3.57 -13.88 -4.97
N ARG A 37 2.57 -13.97 -5.86
CA ARG A 37 1.14 -13.78 -5.56
C ARG A 37 0.89 -12.50 -4.75
N ILE A 38 1.50 -11.40 -5.18
CA ILE A 38 1.29 -10.08 -4.59
C ILE A 38 0.80 -9.08 -5.63
N TRP A 39 -0.09 -8.21 -5.20
CA TRP A 39 -0.41 -6.95 -5.84
C TRP A 39 0.54 -5.88 -5.35
N ARG A 40 0.94 -4.96 -6.23
CA ARG A 40 1.80 -3.85 -5.88
C ARG A 40 1.38 -2.58 -6.61
N ALA A 41 1.31 -1.49 -5.86
CA ALA A 41 1.11 -0.14 -6.37
C ALA A 41 2.15 0.81 -5.79
N TYR A 42 2.45 1.86 -6.54
CA TYR A 42 3.35 2.93 -6.11
C TYR A 42 2.58 4.25 -6.11
N VAL A 43 2.63 4.96 -4.99
CA VAL A 43 2.02 6.28 -4.82
C VAL A 43 3.13 7.28 -4.54
N GLY A 44 3.21 8.33 -5.35
CA GLY A 44 4.21 9.38 -5.18
C GLY A 44 3.63 10.74 -4.79
N VAL A 45 2.32 10.83 -4.65
CA VAL A 45 1.58 12.02 -4.17
C VAL A 45 0.19 11.55 -3.72
N LEU A 46 -0.37 12.15 -2.68
CA LEU A 46 -1.75 11.87 -2.24
C LEU A 46 -2.78 12.67 -3.05
N ASP A 47 -2.99 12.28 -4.30
CA ASP A 47 -4.05 12.81 -5.17
C ASP A 47 -5.27 11.88 -5.26
N VAL A 48 -6.27 12.24 -6.07
CA VAL A 48 -7.47 11.42 -6.29
C VAL A 48 -7.14 10.02 -6.82
N ARG A 49 -6.07 9.87 -7.61
CA ARG A 49 -5.65 8.55 -8.11
C ARG A 49 -5.07 7.71 -6.97
N ALA A 50 -4.26 8.30 -6.12
CA ALA A 50 -3.77 7.63 -4.91
C ALA A 50 -4.90 7.20 -3.98
N LEU A 51 -5.89 8.06 -3.75
CA LEU A 51 -7.07 7.70 -2.95
C LEU A 51 -7.83 6.51 -3.55
N ARG A 52 -7.98 6.46 -4.87
CA ARG A 52 -8.61 5.32 -5.55
C ARG A 52 -7.81 4.03 -5.36
N VAL A 53 -6.48 4.08 -5.45
CA VAL A 53 -5.61 2.94 -5.17
C VAL A 53 -5.83 2.43 -3.75
N LEU A 54 -5.77 3.32 -2.76
CA LEU A 54 -5.96 2.98 -1.35
C LEU A 54 -7.36 2.42 -1.07
N GLN A 55 -8.40 3.00 -1.67
CA GLN A 55 -9.78 2.54 -1.53
C GLN A 55 -9.98 1.13 -2.09
N CYS A 56 -9.50 0.85 -3.31
CA CYS A 56 -9.61 -0.48 -3.90
C CYS A 56 -8.84 -1.53 -3.09
N LEU A 57 -7.67 -1.19 -2.56
CA LEU A 57 -6.88 -2.09 -1.71
C LEU A 57 -7.55 -2.33 -0.35
N TYR A 58 -8.16 -1.30 0.24
CA TYR A 58 -8.96 -1.45 1.46
C TYR A 58 -10.18 -2.34 1.22
N GLU A 59 -10.90 -2.14 0.10
CA GLU A 59 -12.01 -3.01 -0.28
C GLU A 59 -11.55 -4.47 -0.47
N ALA A 60 -10.40 -4.68 -1.11
CA ALA A 60 -9.84 -6.02 -1.26
C ALA A 60 -9.49 -6.67 0.10
N ALA A 61 -8.97 -5.89 1.04
CA ALA A 61 -8.70 -6.35 2.40
C ALA A 61 -9.98 -6.80 3.11
N GLN A 62 -11.04 -6.00 3.04
CA GLN A 62 -12.33 -6.28 3.67
C GLN A 62 -13.03 -7.49 3.03
N ARG A 63 -13.09 -7.54 1.70
CA ARG A 63 -13.87 -8.53 0.96
C ARG A 63 -13.18 -9.89 0.87
N PHE A 64 -11.86 -9.91 0.74
CA PHE A 64 -11.11 -11.14 0.47
C PHE A 64 -10.14 -11.54 1.59
N GLY A 65 -10.12 -10.82 2.71
CA GLY A 65 -9.15 -11.05 3.79
C GLY A 65 -7.70 -10.79 3.35
N THR A 66 -7.52 -9.92 2.34
CA THR A 66 -6.20 -9.60 1.80
C THR A 66 -5.38 -8.81 2.80
N GLU A 67 -4.15 -9.25 3.05
CA GLU A 67 -3.23 -8.49 3.89
C GLU A 67 -2.64 -7.34 3.06
N VAL A 68 -2.87 -6.10 3.52
CA VAL A 68 -2.33 -4.88 2.88
C VAL A 68 -1.20 -4.31 3.73
N ARG A 69 -0.07 -4.03 3.10
CA ARG A 69 1.09 -3.37 3.72
C ARG A 69 1.46 -2.12 2.94
N VAL A 70 1.70 -1.03 3.67
CA VAL A 70 2.16 0.26 3.13
C VAL A 70 3.53 0.53 3.72
N GLN A 71 4.49 0.93 2.88
CA GLN A 71 5.82 1.32 3.32
C GLN A 71 6.38 2.48 2.48
N ALA A 72 7.15 3.36 3.10
CA ALA A 72 7.91 4.39 2.39
C ALA A 72 9.18 3.78 1.79
N ILE A 73 9.46 4.05 0.53
CA ILE A 73 10.66 3.62 -0.19
C ILE A 73 11.30 4.79 -0.93
N ALA A 74 12.62 4.74 -1.10
CA ALA A 74 13.30 5.66 -2.00
C ALA A 74 12.84 5.39 -3.45
N ALA A 75 12.51 6.46 -4.17
CA ALA A 75 12.12 6.35 -5.57
C ALA A 75 13.32 5.86 -6.39
N PRO A 76 13.19 4.79 -7.21
CA PRO A 76 14.27 4.35 -8.07
C PRO A 76 14.58 5.41 -9.13
N ASP A 77 15.82 5.44 -9.64
CA ASP A 77 16.24 6.44 -10.63
C ASP A 77 15.41 6.41 -11.91
N THR A 78 14.84 5.25 -12.24
CA THR A 78 13.96 5.04 -13.39
C THR A 78 12.55 5.61 -13.21
N TRP A 79 12.18 6.05 -12.00
CA TRP A 79 10.87 6.62 -11.71
C TRP A 79 10.75 8.05 -12.26
N LYS A 80 9.72 8.26 -13.09
CA LYS A 80 9.40 9.53 -13.74
C LYS A 80 8.10 10.18 -13.24
N GLY A 81 7.42 9.57 -12.27
CA GLY A 81 6.17 10.07 -11.73
C GLY A 81 6.38 11.09 -10.59
N PRO A 82 5.27 11.61 -10.02
CA PRO A 82 5.32 12.40 -8.79
C PRO A 82 6.07 11.67 -7.68
N CYS A 83 6.66 12.42 -6.76
CA CYS A 83 7.36 11.89 -5.58
C CYS A 83 7.05 12.80 -4.40
N PHE A 84 7.04 12.20 -3.20
CA PHE A 84 7.06 12.99 -1.98
C PHE A 84 8.42 13.65 -1.84
N SER A 85 8.38 14.93 -1.45
CA SER A 85 9.56 15.80 -1.36
C SER A 85 10.29 15.64 -0.04
N ASP A 86 9.54 15.29 1.01
CA ASP A 86 10.00 15.29 2.38
C ASP A 86 9.84 13.91 3.02
N SER A 87 10.81 13.53 3.86
CA SER A 87 10.66 12.37 4.73
C SER A 87 9.71 12.65 5.88
N GLU A 88 9.51 13.92 6.28
CA GLU A 88 8.60 14.28 7.38
C GLU A 88 7.14 13.93 7.05
N GLU A 89 6.69 14.22 5.81
CA GLU A 89 5.36 13.81 5.30
C GLU A 89 5.15 12.29 5.31
N LEU A 90 6.23 11.51 5.33
CA LEU A 90 6.22 10.05 5.36
C LEU A 90 6.55 9.47 6.73
N ALA A 91 7.17 10.25 7.61
CA ALA A 91 7.53 9.85 8.97
C ALA A 91 6.27 9.56 9.78
N ASP A 92 5.22 10.36 9.60
CA ASP A 92 3.91 10.12 10.21
C ASP A 92 3.30 8.76 9.81
N LEU A 93 3.53 8.31 8.57
CA LEU A 93 3.07 7.00 8.09
C LEU A 93 3.85 5.84 8.71
N VAL A 94 5.16 6.02 8.90
CA VAL A 94 6.01 5.03 9.60
C VAL A 94 5.62 4.95 11.08
N THR A 95 5.39 6.08 11.74
CA THR A 95 4.95 6.16 13.14
C THR A 95 3.55 5.56 13.32
N ALA A 96 2.58 5.90 12.46
CA ALA A 96 1.24 5.34 12.50
C ALA A 96 1.23 3.82 12.30
N ARG A 97 2.13 3.27 11.46
CA ARG A 97 2.34 1.82 11.31
C ARG A 97 2.93 1.20 12.58
N ALA A 98 3.88 1.86 13.24
CA ALA A 98 4.46 1.40 14.49
C ALA A 98 3.44 1.37 15.64
N ASP A 99 2.47 2.28 15.64
CA ASP A 99 1.38 2.32 16.62
C ASP A 99 0.21 1.35 16.29
N HIS A 100 0.13 0.83 15.07
CA HIS A 100 -0.93 -0.09 14.63
C HIS A 100 -0.73 -1.50 15.22
N GLY A 101 -1.21 -1.69 16.46
CA GLY A 101 -0.99 -2.87 17.29
C GLY A 101 -0.78 -2.52 18.77
N ARG A 102 -0.74 -1.22 19.07
CA ARG A 102 -0.57 -0.69 20.41
C ARG A 102 -1.88 -0.64 21.18
N LEU A 103 -1.83 -0.99 22.47
CA LEU A 103 -2.98 -0.83 23.35
C LEU A 103 -3.23 0.66 23.61
N LEU A 104 -4.50 1.06 23.54
CA LEU A 104 -4.94 2.42 23.85
C LEU A 104 -4.44 2.83 25.25
N GLY A 105 -3.70 3.95 25.33
CA GLY A 105 -3.17 4.50 26.58
C GLY A 105 -1.65 4.46 26.75
N GLN A 106 -0.91 3.87 25.80
CA GLN A 106 0.55 3.90 25.84
C GLN A 106 1.12 5.13 25.07
N PRO A 107 2.13 5.85 25.61
CA PRO A 107 2.63 7.13 25.06
C PRO A 107 3.53 6.96 23.83
N PRO A 108 3.40 7.75 22.75
CA PRO A 108 4.14 7.55 21.48
C PRO A 108 5.64 7.32 21.69
N LEU A 109 6.23 6.40 20.91
CA LEU A 109 7.68 6.19 20.94
C LEU A 109 8.34 7.43 20.32
N LEU A 110 8.97 8.24 21.15
CA LEU A 110 9.81 9.34 20.71
C LEU A 110 11.11 8.75 20.15
N THR A 111 11.26 8.76 18.83
CA THR A 111 12.57 8.64 18.17
C THR A 111 13.18 10.00 17.96
#